data_AF-A0A9E8X2L1-F1
#
_entry.id   AF-A0A9E8X2L1-F1
#
_cell.length_a   1.000
_cell.length_b   1.000
_cell.length_c   1.000
_cell.angle_alpha   90.00
_cell.angle_beta   90.00
_cell.angle_gamma   90.00
#
_symmetry.space_group_name_H-M   'P 1'
#
loop_
_entity.id
_entity.type
_entity.pdbx_description
1 polymer ?
#
loop_
_entity_poly.entity_id
_entity_poly.type
_entity_poly.pdbx_seq_one_letter_code
_entity_poly.pdbx_strand_id
1 'polypeptide(L)'
;MSLEKYEVFNLIEDVTKLKVLFILESPYINEYIHQHSAAGESALELTQFLMTQGYLKDFDAQLPLGCNIKALNYQPLGILNCSTLPLNKAFYPCALNSEDLAKMNELAAIKQNLNQSNPNKVPVDLKKNGVFKDFVSRLTEVLEQAPPDIIIVPCGDTAIGFMDAFKTIYQKPLTVLDSLPHPTESDWAEKIATINLTDYIAPQILP
;
A
#
# COMPACT_ATOMS: atom_id res chain seq x y z
N MET A 1 25.77 4.11 -3.88
CA MET A 1 25.40 3.17 -2.80
C MET A 1 24.07 2.66 -3.26
N SER A 2 23.94 1.40 -3.69
CA SER A 2 22.71 0.92 -4.31
C SER A 2 21.47 1.31 -3.49
N LEU A 3 20.45 1.87 -4.15
CA LEU A 3 19.17 2.18 -3.52
C LEU A 3 18.48 0.95 -2.91
N GLU A 4 18.86 -0.27 -3.32
CA GLU A 4 18.30 -1.54 -2.81
C GLU A 4 18.34 -1.65 -1.29
N LYS A 5 19.31 -1.02 -0.62
CA LYS A 5 19.40 -1.03 0.85
C LYS A 5 18.22 -0.33 1.55
N TYR A 6 17.39 0.39 0.81
CA TYR A 6 16.21 1.09 1.31
C TYR A 6 14.91 0.34 1.00
N GLU A 7 14.98 -0.85 0.42
CA GLU A 7 13.81 -1.64 0.09
C GLU A 7 13.11 -2.14 1.35
N VAL A 8 11.79 -2.02 1.35
CA VAL A 8 10.91 -2.66 2.33
C VAL A 8 9.85 -3.44 1.57
N PHE A 9 9.85 -4.75 1.79
CA PHE A 9 8.97 -5.68 1.09
C PHE A 9 7.56 -5.73 1.71
N ASN A 10 6.69 -6.46 1.01
CA ASN A 10 5.33 -6.74 1.41
C ASN A 10 5.28 -7.35 2.82
N LEU A 11 4.18 -7.11 3.53
CA LEU A 11 3.91 -7.73 4.83
C LEU A 11 2.70 -8.64 4.69
N ILE A 12 2.96 -9.94 4.54
CA ILE A 12 1.94 -10.99 4.43
C ILE A 12 2.48 -12.19 5.21
N GLU A 13 1.81 -12.58 6.31
CA GLU A 13 2.28 -13.68 7.16
C GLU A 13 1.96 -15.06 6.57
N ASP A 14 0.79 -15.21 5.94
CA ASP A 14 0.40 -16.44 5.22
C ASP A 14 -0.55 -16.10 4.06
N VAL A 15 -0.04 -16.18 2.83
CA VAL A 15 -0.81 -15.86 1.62
C VAL A 15 -2.05 -16.75 1.46
N THR A 16 -2.00 -18.00 1.92
CA THR A 16 -3.10 -18.96 1.76
C THR A 16 -4.28 -18.71 2.69
N LYS A 17 -4.06 -17.89 3.73
CA LYS A 17 -5.08 -17.48 4.70
C LYS A 17 -5.48 -16.01 4.56
N LEU A 18 -4.87 -15.31 3.62
CA LEU A 18 -5.15 -13.92 3.32
C LEU A 18 -6.62 -13.75 2.94
N LYS A 19 -7.25 -12.70 3.48
CA LYS A 19 -8.63 -12.31 3.19
C LYS A 19 -8.73 -10.89 2.67
N VAL A 20 -7.92 -9.99 3.21
CA VAL A 20 -7.85 -8.59 2.78
C VAL A 20 -6.39 -8.24 2.48
N LEU A 21 -6.16 -7.61 1.34
CA LEU A 21 -4.85 -7.11 0.92
C LEU A 21 -4.92 -5.59 0.72
N PHE A 22 -4.26 -4.84 1.60
CA PHE A 22 -4.07 -3.41 1.39
C PHE A 22 -2.96 -3.15 0.38
N ILE A 23 -3.23 -2.29 -0.59
CA ILE A 23 -2.23 -1.79 -1.54
C ILE A 23 -1.87 -0.36 -1.13
N LEU A 24 -0.62 -0.14 -0.74
CA LEU A 24 -0.12 1.16 -0.29
C LEU A 24 0.88 1.76 -1.29
N GLU A 25 1.13 3.06 -1.21
CA GLU A 25 2.03 3.77 -2.12
C GLU A 25 3.47 3.20 -2.12
N SER A 26 4.18 3.36 -1.02
CA SER A 26 5.59 2.99 -0.86
C SER A 26 6.00 3.13 0.60
N PRO A 27 7.09 2.50 1.04
CA PRO A 27 7.58 2.67 2.40
C PRO A 27 8.07 4.09 2.68
N TYR A 28 8.00 4.48 3.96
CA TYR A 28 8.57 5.71 4.51
C TYR A 28 9.64 5.38 5.56
N ILE A 29 10.10 6.42 6.28
CA ILE A 29 11.21 6.31 7.23
C ILE A 29 10.93 5.29 8.34
N ASN A 30 9.69 5.19 8.83
CA ASN A 30 9.34 4.25 9.88
C ASN A 30 9.34 2.81 9.35
N GLU A 31 8.81 2.56 8.16
CA GLU A 31 8.87 1.24 7.52
C GLU A 31 10.31 0.79 7.30
N TYR A 32 11.20 1.72 6.94
CA TYR A 32 12.63 1.43 6.84
C TYR A 32 13.26 1.15 8.21
N ILE A 33 12.98 1.94 9.25
CA ILE A 33 13.54 1.70 10.59
C ILE A 33 13.07 0.35 11.16
N HIS A 34 11.79 0.03 11.00
CA HIS A 34 11.16 -1.17 11.55
C HIS A 34 11.31 -2.40 10.64
N GLN A 35 11.78 -2.22 9.40
CA GLN A 35 12.00 -3.29 8.41
C GLN A 35 10.72 -4.07 8.06
N HIS A 36 9.57 -3.40 8.07
CA HIS A 36 8.31 -3.95 7.56
C HIS A 36 7.36 -2.84 7.12
N SER A 37 6.43 -3.18 6.22
CA SER A 37 5.43 -2.24 5.71
C SER A 37 4.46 -1.77 6.80
N ALA A 38 3.89 -0.57 6.61
CA ALA A 38 2.87 0.04 7.46
C ALA A 38 3.26 0.17 8.95
N ALA A 39 4.49 0.59 9.20
CA ALA A 39 5.02 0.87 10.52
C ALA A 39 4.90 2.35 10.92
N GLY A 40 4.43 3.22 10.02
CA GLY A 40 4.28 4.65 10.24
C GLY A 40 2.95 5.10 10.82
N GLU A 41 2.87 6.38 11.14
CA GLU A 41 1.67 7.05 11.70
C GLU A 41 0.43 6.89 10.81
N SER A 42 0.59 6.90 9.48
CA SER A 42 -0.53 6.69 8.55
C SER A 42 -1.18 5.31 8.74
N ALA A 43 -0.38 4.31 9.10
CA ALA A 43 -0.88 2.97 9.39
C ALA A 43 -1.47 2.85 10.81
N LEU A 44 -1.08 3.74 11.74
CA LEU A 44 -1.74 3.88 13.03
C LEU A 44 -3.16 4.42 12.85
N GLU A 45 -3.32 5.48 12.07
CA GLU A 45 -4.63 6.04 11.68
C GLU A 45 -5.53 4.97 11.04
N LEU A 46 -4.98 4.16 10.13
CA LEU A 46 -5.71 3.05 9.52
C LEU A 46 -6.13 1.98 10.54
N THR A 47 -5.27 1.67 11.52
CA THR A 47 -5.61 0.73 12.60
C THR A 47 -6.78 1.25 13.42
N GLN A 48 -6.71 2.50 13.85
CA GLN A 48 -7.77 3.15 14.63
C GLN A 48 -9.08 3.19 13.85
N PHE A 49 -9.03 3.57 12.57
CA PHE A 49 -10.22 3.54 11.71
C PHE A 49 -10.84 2.14 11.65
N LEU A 50 -10.07 1.09 11.32
CA LEU A 50 -10.59 -0.27 11.24
C LEU A 50 -11.20 -0.75 12.57
N MET A 51 -10.57 -0.41 13.70
CA MET A 51 -11.10 -0.74 15.02
C MET A 51 -12.40 0.01 15.33
N THR A 52 -12.52 1.29 14.98
CA THR A 52 -13.78 2.05 15.15
C THR A 52 -14.93 1.49 14.31
N GLN A 53 -14.60 0.86 13.19
CA GLN A 53 -15.56 0.16 12.32
C GLN A 53 -15.90 -1.27 12.82
N GLY A 54 -15.31 -1.70 13.95
CA GLY A 54 -15.61 -2.97 14.60
C GLY A 54 -14.78 -4.17 14.10
N TYR A 55 -13.73 -3.94 13.31
CA TYR A 55 -12.76 -4.96 12.89
C TYR A 55 -11.55 -5.02 13.84
N LEU A 56 -10.72 -6.05 13.69
CA LEU A 56 -9.39 -6.12 14.31
C LEU A 56 -9.43 -5.92 15.83
N LYS A 57 -10.37 -6.60 16.52
CA LYS A 57 -10.65 -6.33 17.94
C LYS A 57 -9.49 -6.66 18.86
N ASP A 58 -8.63 -7.57 18.42
CA ASP A 58 -7.46 -8.02 19.16
C ASP A 58 -6.21 -7.13 18.91
N PHE A 59 -6.33 -6.10 18.04
CA PHE A 59 -5.22 -5.18 17.75
C PHE A 59 -5.10 -4.12 18.85
N ASP A 60 -3.87 -3.64 19.05
CA ASP A 60 -3.61 -2.46 19.86
C ASP A 60 -3.83 -1.20 19.01
N ALA A 61 -4.81 -0.37 19.42
CA ALA A 61 -5.16 0.89 18.76
C ALA A 61 -4.05 1.96 18.82
N GLN A 62 -3.00 1.74 19.62
CA GLN A 62 -1.82 2.61 19.72
C GLN A 62 -0.65 2.12 18.86
N LEU A 63 -0.80 1.00 18.16
CA LEU A 63 0.23 0.46 17.28
C LEU A 63 -0.15 0.61 15.80
N PRO A 64 0.82 0.94 14.91
CA PRO A 64 0.62 0.90 13.47
C PRO A 64 0.16 -0.48 12.98
N LEU A 65 -0.58 -0.50 11.87
CA LEU A 65 -1.21 -1.72 11.34
C LEU A 65 -0.18 -2.84 11.10
N GLY A 66 0.96 -2.50 10.51
CA GLY A 66 2.03 -3.46 10.27
C GLY A 66 2.66 -4.00 11.55
N CYS A 67 2.78 -3.17 12.58
CA CYS A 67 3.29 -3.59 13.88
C CYS A 67 2.34 -4.61 14.53
N ASN A 68 1.03 -4.36 14.48
CA ASN A 68 0.02 -5.31 14.97
C ASN A 68 0.08 -6.63 14.21
N ILE A 69 0.13 -6.59 12.87
CA ILE A 69 0.23 -7.81 12.02
C ILE A 69 1.45 -8.64 12.44
N LYS A 70 2.63 -8.00 12.58
CA LYS A 70 3.86 -8.68 13.01
C LYS A 70 3.75 -9.25 14.42
N ALA A 71 3.24 -8.47 15.37
CA ALA A 71 3.19 -8.86 16.78
C ALA A 71 2.24 -10.04 17.04
N LEU A 72 1.11 -10.06 16.33
CA LEU A 72 0.07 -11.09 16.47
C LEU A 72 0.22 -12.24 15.48
N ASN A 73 1.16 -12.15 14.53
CA ASN A 73 1.23 -13.05 13.37
C ASN A 73 -0.13 -13.14 12.65
N TYR A 74 -0.74 -11.98 12.41
CA TYR A 74 -2.11 -11.90 11.93
C TYR A 74 -2.20 -12.21 10.43
N GLN A 75 -2.75 -13.38 10.10
CA GLN A 75 -2.76 -13.96 8.76
C GLN A 75 -3.88 -13.45 7.82
N PRO A 76 -5.09 -13.07 8.30
CA PRO A 76 -6.17 -12.63 7.41
C PRO A 76 -5.91 -11.31 6.66
N LEU A 77 -4.93 -10.51 7.11
CA LEU A 77 -4.64 -9.19 6.55
C LEU A 77 -3.20 -9.11 6.05
N GLY A 78 -3.02 -8.55 4.87
CA GLY A 78 -1.72 -8.35 4.25
C GLY A 78 -1.57 -6.95 3.67
N ILE A 79 -0.32 -6.57 3.40
CA ILE A 79 0.07 -5.27 2.88
C ILE A 79 1.05 -5.47 1.73
N LEU A 80 0.78 -4.84 0.60
CA LEU A 80 1.65 -4.82 -0.57
C LEU A 80 1.86 -3.37 -1.02
N ASN A 81 3.11 -2.93 -1.12
CA ASN A 81 3.40 -1.59 -1.62
C ASN A 81 3.47 -1.59 -3.16
N CYS A 82 3.02 -0.50 -3.79
CA CYS A 82 3.23 -0.26 -5.22
C CYS A 82 4.72 -0.24 -5.56
N SER A 83 5.54 0.33 -4.69
CA SER A 83 7.00 0.31 -4.79
C SER A 83 7.61 -0.26 -3.51
N THR A 84 8.60 -1.15 -3.63
CA THR A 84 9.45 -1.57 -2.51
C THR A 84 10.41 -0.47 -2.07
N LEU A 85 10.68 0.50 -2.94
CA LEU A 85 11.49 1.69 -2.65
C LEU A 85 10.60 2.90 -2.30
N PRO A 86 11.04 3.77 -1.37
CA PRO A 86 10.35 5.02 -1.09
C PRO A 86 10.20 5.89 -2.33
N LEU A 87 8.99 6.37 -2.64
CA LEU A 87 8.79 7.29 -3.77
C LEU A 87 9.10 8.75 -3.42
N ASN A 88 9.17 9.08 -2.13
CA ASN A 88 9.44 10.44 -1.68
C ASN A 88 10.94 10.76 -1.72
N LYS A 89 11.34 11.77 -2.50
CA LYS A 89 12.73 12.26 -2.56
C LYS A 89 13.32 12.58 -1.19
N ALA A 90 12.50 13.12 -0.28
CA ALA A 90 12.93 13.53 1.05
C ALA A 90 13.40 12.37 1.94
N PHE A 91 13.10 11.11 1.56
CA PHE A 91 13.62 9.93 2.24
C PHE A 91 15.12 9.75 2.01
N TYR A 92 15.62 10.12 0.83
CA TYR A 92 16.97 9.79 0.40
C TYR A 92 18.00 10.83 0.87
N PRO A 93 19.27 10.42 1.09
CA PRO A 93 20.33 11.36 1.43
C PRO A 93 20.61 12.34 0.29
N CYS A 94 21.09 13.54 0.63
CA CYS A 94 21.40 14.58 -0.37
C CYS A 94 22.54 14.21 -1.33
N ALA A 95 23.41 13.28 -0.93
CA ALA A 95 24.54 12.82 -1.73
C ALA A 95 24.27 11.40 -2.28
N LEU A 96 23.72 11.35 -3.49
CA LEU A 96 23.58 10.13 -4.29
C LEU A 96 24.57 10.16 -5.46
N ASN A 97 25.00 8.99 -5.94
CA ASN A 97 25.70 8.92 -7.22
C ASN A 97 24.72 9.22 -8.37
N SER A 98 25.22 9.42 -9.60
CA SER A 98 24.39 9.81 -10.74
C SER A 98 23.29 8.80 -11.08
N GLU A 99 23.56 7.51 -10.91
CA GLU A 99 22.62 6.41 -11.19
C GLU A 99 21.49 6.36 -10.16
N ASP A 100 21.85 6.35 -8.87
CA ASP A 100 20.91 6.39 -7.74
C ASP A 100 20.05 7.67 -7.81
N LEU A 101 20.64 8.81 -8.19
CA LEU A 101 19.92 10.07 -8.38
C LEU A 101 18.89 9.98 -9.51
N ALA A 102 19.25 9.36 -10.64
CA ALA A 102 18.33 9.15 -11.75
C ALA A 102 17.15 8.25 -11.33
N LYS A 103 17.43 7.12 -10.68
CA LYS A 103 16.41 6.19 -10.17
C LYS A 103 15.49 6.87 -9.14
N MET A 104 16.04 7.65 -8.21
CA MET A 104 15.26 8.44 -7.25
C MET A 104 14.35 9.47 -7.94
N ASN A 105 14.83 10.13 -8.99
CA ASN A 105 14.02 11.06 -9.77
C ASN A 105 12.87 10.36 -10.51
N GLU A 106 13.10 9.16 -11.04
CA GLU A 106 12.04 8.34 -11.65
C GLU A 106 10.97 7.94 -10.63
N LEU A 107 11.37 7.48 -9.45
CA LEU A 107 10.46 7.12 -8.35
C LEU A 107 9.57 8.30 -7.95
N ALA A 108 10.16 9.48 -7.77
CA ALA A 108 9.40 10.67 -7.42
C ALA A 108 8.46 11.15 -8.54
N ALA A 109 8.84 10.95 -9.81
CA ALA A 109 7.98 11.27 -10.94
C ALA A 109 6.72 10.39 -10.94
N ILE A 110 6.81 9.10 -10.57
CA ILE A 110 5.64 8.21 -10.44
C ILE A 110 4.62 8.83 -9.47
N LYS A 111 5.07 9.18 -8.26
CA LYS A 111 4.21 9.77 -7.22
C LYS A 111 3.56 11.09 -7.69
N GLN A 112 4.34 11.96 -8.32
CA GLN A 112 3.84 13.26 -8.80
C GLN A 112 2.76 13.11 -9.87
N ASN A 113 2.85 12.08 -10.72
CA ASN A 113 1.94 11.93 -11.85
C ASN A 113 0.64 11.20 -11.50
N LEU A 114 0.68 10.32 -10.49
CA LEU A 114 -0.51 9.62 -10.03
C LEU A 114 -1.32 10.43 -9.00
N ASN A 115 -0.69 11.36 -8.29
CA ASN A 115 -1.42 12.27 -7.41
C ASN A 115 -2.43 13.10 -8.20
N GLN A 116 -3.73 12.94 -7.88
CA GLN A 116 -4.81 13.53 -8.66
C GLN A 116 -4.83 15.06 -8.56
N SER A 117 -4.38 15.60 -7.44
CA SER A 117 -4.35 17.04 -7.14
C SER A 117 -3.18 17.79 -7.78
N ASN A 118 -2.26 17.12 -8.48
CA ASN A 118 -1.14 17.79 -9.13
C ASN A 118 -1.58 18.43 -10.47
N PRO A 119 -1.52 19.77 -10.63
CA PRO A 119 -1.85 20.43 -11.89
C PRO A 119 -0.79 20.26 -12.99
N ASN A 120 0.43 19.82 -12.63
CA ASN A 120 1.58 19.72 -13.54
C ASN A 120 1.89 18.27 -13.95
N LYS A 121 0.85 17.44 -14.17
CA LYS A 121 1.04 16.03 -14.53
C LYS A 121 1.84 15.92 -15.83
N VAL A 122 2.94 15.18 -15.77
CA VAL A 122 3.65 14.70 -16.95
C VAL A 122 3.17 13.28 -17.22
N PRO A 123 2.69 12.93 -18.42
CA PRO A 123 2.26 11.57 -18.69
C PRO A 123 3.41 10.58 -18.46
N VAL A 124 3.29 9.73 -17.44
CA VAL A 124 4.17 8.56 -17.26
C VAL A 124 3.45 7.34 -17.81
N ASP A 125 4.08 6.70 -18.77
CA ASP A 125 3.65 5.36 -19.23
C ASP A 125 4.01 4.34 -18.15
N LEU A 126 3.13 4.25 -17.13
CA LEU A 126 3.33 3.40 -15.96
C LEU A 126 3.62 1.95 -16.37
N LYS A 127 3.01 1.47 -17.47
CA LYS A 127 3.19 0.09 -17.98
C LYS A 127 4.62 -0.21 -18.46
N LYS A 128 5.38 0.81 -18.86
CA LYS A 128 6.79 0.65 -19.25
C LYS A 128 7.75 0.77 -18.06
N ASN A 129 7.30 1.30 -16.93
CA ASN A 129 8.12 1.56 -15.76
C ASN A 129 8.51 0.26 -15.03
N GLY A 130 9.77 0.18 -14.57
CA GLY A 130 10.30 -0.98 -13.85
C GLY A 130 9.59 -1.25 -12.52
N VAL A 131 9.20 -0.20 -11.78
CA VAL A 131 8.47 -0.28 -10.51
C VAL A 131 7.09 -0.90 -10.71
N PHE A 132 6.40 -0.52 -11.79
CA PHE A 132 5.11 -1.11 -12.10
C PHE A 132 5.24 -2.59 -12.50
N LYS A 133 6.26 -2.95 -13.29
CA LYS A 133 6.50 -4.36 -13.65
C LYS A 133 6.79 -5.22 -12.42
N ASP A 134 7.59 -4.70 -11.49
CA ASP A 134 7.84 -5.34 -10.20
C ASP A 134 6.54 -5.51 -9.40
N PHE A 135 5.73 -4.44 -9.28
CA PHE A 135 4.40 -4.51 -8.66
C PHE A 135 3.51 -5.59 -9.27
N VAL A 136 3.41 -5.62 -10.60
CA VAL A 136 2.60 -6.61 -11.34
C VAL A 136 3.06 -8.03 -11.00
N SER A 137 4.37 -8.26 -10.97
CA SER A 137 4.96 -9.56 -10.65
C SER A 137 4.60 -9.97 -9.22
N ARG A 138 4.86 -9.10 -8.23
CA ARG A 138 4.59 -9.39 -6.81
C ARG A 138 3.10 -9.59 -6.53
N LEU A 139 2.23 -8.76 -7.11
CA LEU A 139 0.79 -8.90 -6.90
C LEU A 139 0.26 -10.17 -7.56
N THR A 140 0.75 -10.52 -8.76
CA THR A 140 0.35 -11.76 -9.45
C THR A 140 0.75 -12.99 -8.64
N GLU A 141 1.97 -13.02 -8.09
CA GLU A 141 2.45 -14.11 -7.23
C GLU A 141 1.56 -14.29 -5.99
N VAL A 142 1.11 -13.19 -5.37
CA VAL A 142 0.16 -13.23 -4.25
C VAL A 142 -1.19 -13.79 -4.71
N LEU A 143 -1.73 -13.29 -5.82
CA LEU A 143 -3.05 -13.68 -6.34
C LEU A 143 -3.11 -15.14 -6.82
N GLU A 144 -1.98 -15.73 -7.22
CA GLU A 144 -1.91 -17.13 -7.64
C GLU A 144 -1.98 -18.11 -6.46
N GLN A 145 -1.61 -17.66 -5.26
CA GLN A 145 -1.55 -18.48 -4.05
C GLN A 145 -2.67 -18.17 -3.06
N ALA A 146 -3.24 -16.97 -3.13
CA ALA A 146 -4.28 -16.51 -2.23
C ALA A 146 -5.63 -17.20 -2.50
N PRO A 147 -6.52 -17.24 -1.50
CA PRO A 147 -7.91 -17.63 -1.70
C PRO A 147 -8.59 -16.83 -2.84
N PRO A 148 -9.52 -17.43 -3.59
CA PRO A 148 -10.19 -16.74 -4.71
C PRO A 148 -11.10 -15.59 -4.28
N ASP A 149 -11.44 -15.52 -2.99
CA ASP A 149 -12.35 -14.53 -2.40
C ASP A 149 -11.63 -13.34 -1.75
N ILE A 150 -10.31 -13.16 -1.96
CA ILE A 150 -9.60 -12.03 -1.37
C ILE A 150 -10.12 -10.67 -1.86
N ILE A 151 -10.15 -9.72 -0.94
CA ILE A 151 -10.55 -8.34 -1.17
C ILE A 151 -9.29 -7.47 -1.23
N ILE A 152 -9.09 -6.76 -2.33
CA ILE A 152 -7.97 -5.83 -2.52
C ILE A 152 -8.46 -4.42 -2.22
N VAL A 153 -7.73 -3.70 -1.36
CA VAL A 153 -8.08 -2.34 -0.96
C VAL A 153 -6.92 -1.40 -1.29
N PRO A 154 -6.93 -0.72 -2.45
CA PRO A 154 -5.97 0.34 -2.72
C PRO A 154 -6.22 1.56 -1.82
N CYS A 155 -5.15 2.07 -1.20
CA CYS A 155 -5.22 3.24 -0.33
C CYS A 155 -4.53 4.44 -1.01
N GLY A 156 -5.32 5.42 -1.41
CA GLY A 156 -4.84 6.67 -2.02
C GLY A 156 -4.56 6.59 -3.52
N ASP A 157 -4.38 7.76 -4.12
CA ASP A 157 -4.27 7.96 -5.56
C ASP A 157 -3.20 7.10 -6.25
N THR A 158 -2.01 6.98 -5.63
CA THR A 158 -0.92 6.17 -6.20
C THR A 158 -1.32 4.70 -6.28
N ALA A 159 -1.88 4.15 -5.20
CA ALA A 159 -2.33 2.76 -5.17
C ALA A 159 -3.47 2.49 -6.14
N ILE A 160 -4.44 3.42 -6.23
CA ILE A 160 -5.55 3.37 -7.19
C ILE A 160 -4.99 3.36 -8.62
N GLY A 161 -4.08 4.27 -8.97
CA GLY A 161 -3.48 4.35 -10.30
C GLY A 161 -2.71 3.09 -10.70
N PHE A 162 -1.98 2.48 -9.76
CA PHE A 162 -1.33 1.18 -9.99
C PHE A 162 -2.35 0.05 -10.20
N MET A 163 -3.38 -0.02 -9.36
CA MET A 163 -4.43 -1.03 -9.48
C MET A 163 -5.22 -0.90 -10.77
N ASP A 164 -5.54 0.32 -11.21
CA ASP A 164 -6.24 0.55 -12.47
C ASP A 164 -5.39 0.11 -13.67
N ALA A 165 -4.10 0.43 -13.68
CA ALA A 165 -3.19 -0.06 -14.71
C ALA A 165 -3.09 -1.60 -14.69
N PHE A 166 -3.05 -2.22 -13.50
CA PHE A 166 -3.02 -3.68 -13.33
C PHE A 166 -4.29 -4.35 -13.86
N LYS A 167 -5.48 -3.81 -13.54
CA LYS A 167 -6.78 -4.31 -14.03
C LYS A 167 -6.83 -4.38 -15.57
N THR A 168 -6.11 -3.51 -16.29
CA THR A 168 -6.09 -3.56 -17.77
C THR A 168 -5.26 -4.69 -18.38
N ILE A 169 -4.39 -5.33 -17.59
CA ILE A 169 -3.50 -6.41 -18.06
C ILE A 169 -3.79 -7.76 -17.39
N TYR A 170 -4.41 -7.74 -16.22
CA TYR A 170 -4.78 -8.94 -15.47
C TYR A 170 -6.14 -9.45 -15.93
N GLN A 171 -6.20 -10.73 -16.35
CA GLN A 171 -7.37 -11.29 -17.04
C GLN A 171 -8.39 -11.97 -16.12
N LYS A 172 -8.03 -12.24 -14.86
CA LYS A 172 -8.94 -12.89 -13.90
C LYS A 172 -9.77 -11.83 -13.15
N PRO A 173 -11.01 -12.16 -12.74
CA PRO A 173 -11.82 -11.24 -11.94
C PRO A 173 -11.11 -10.91 -10.62
N LEU A 174 -11.25 -9.66 -10.18
CA LEU A 174 -10.71 -9.14 -8.93
C LEU A 174 -11.84 -8.53 -8.10
N THR A 175 -11.83 -8.76 -6.80
CA THR A 175 -12.66 -8.01 -5.86
C THR A 175 -11.84 -6.84 -5.34
N VAL A 176 -12.12 -5.62 -5.81
CA VAL A 176 -11.38 -4.42 -5.43
C VAL A 176 -12.34 -3.42 -4.80
N LEU A 177 -11.96 -2.90 -3.63
CA LEU A 177 -12.67 -1.87 -2.90
C LEU A 177 -11.94 -0.53 -3.06
N ASP A 178 -12.28 0.22 -4.10
CA ASP A 178 -11.59 1.47 -4.49
C ASP A 178 -11.98 2.70 -3.63
N SER A 179 -12.72 2.53 -2.53
CA SER A 179 -13.35 3.63 -1.79
C SER A 179 -12.59 4.13 -0.55
N LEU A 180 -11.43 3.57 -0.21
CA LEU A 180 -10.68 3.99 0.98
C LEU A 180 -9.65 5.08 0.63
N PRO A 181 -9.80 6.32 1.16
CA PRO A 181 -8.82 7.39 0.94
C PRO A 181 -7.48 7.08 1.63
N HIS A 182 -6.44 7.85 1.33
CA HIS A 182 -5.17 7.71 2.06
C HIS A 182 -5.29 8.35 3.46
N PRO A 183 -4.79 7.70 4.54
CA PRO A 183 -4.83 8.24 5.91
C PRO A 183 -4.14 9.59 6.12
N THR A 184 -3.31 10.02 5.17
CA THR A 184 -2.59 11.31 5.24
C THR A 184 -3.25 12.43 4.43
N GLU A 185 -4.39 12.18 3.81
CA GLU A 185 -5.14 13.23 3.13
C GLU A 185 -5.69 14.24 4.16
N SER A 186 -5.65 15.53 3.83
CA SER A 186 -6.04 16.61 4.75
C SER A 186 -7.52 16.58 5.15
N ASP A 187 -8.35 15.90 4.36
CA ASP A 187 -9.78 15.68 4.56
C ASP A 187 -10.12 14.23 4.97
N TRP A 188 -9.13 13.45 5.43
CA TRP A 188 -9.29 12.06 5.89
C TRP A 188 -10.50 11.88 6.81
N ALA A 189 -10.58 12.67 7.90
CA ALA A 189 -11.66 12.57 8.89
C ALA A 189 -13.05 12.80 8.28
N GLU A 190 -13.17 13.71 7.30
CA GLU A 190 -14.44 13.99 6.61
C GLU A 190 -14.82 12.85 5.66
N LYS A 191 -13.85 12.33 4.89
CA LYS A 191 -14.09 11.23 3.95
C LYS A 191 -14.48 9.94 4.66
N ILE A 192 -13.77 9.56 5.72
CA ILE A 192 -14.05 8.30 6.44
C ILE A 192 -15.37 8.33 7.20
N ALA A 193 -15.89 9.50 7.57
CA ALA A 193 -17.17 9.63 8.27
C ALA A 193 -18.36 9.10 7.44
N THR A 194 -18.19 9.03 6.11
CA THR A 194 -19.22 8.54 5.18
C THR A 194 -18.97 7.10 4.71
N ILE A 195 -17.82 6.51 5.06
CA ILE A 195 -17.45 5.16 4.65
C ILE A 195 -17.86 4.18 5.73
N ASN A 196 -18.76 3.26 5.37
CA ASN A 196 -19.09 2.13 6.21
C ASN A 196 -18.52 0.85 5.58
N LEU A 197 -17.36 0.40 6.09
CA LEU A 197 -16.67 -0.76 5.51
C LEU A 197 -17.51 -2.03 5.60
N THR A 198 -18.44 -2.12 6.55
CA THR A 198 -19.32 -3.29 6.73
C THR A 198 -20.24 -3.56 5.54
N ASP A 199 -20.45 -2.56 4.69
CA ASP A 199 -21.22 -2.72 3.45
C ASP A 199 -20.44 -3.52 2.38
N TYR A 200 -19.13 -3.67 2.59
CA TYR A 200 -18.20 -4.25 1.61
C TYR A 200 -17.37 -5.42 2.16
N ILE A 201 -17.06 -5.41 3.45
CA ILE A 201 -16.30 -6.45 4.14
C ILE A 201 -17.16 -6.89 5.32
N ALA A 202 -17.56 -8.16 5.39
CA ALA A 202 -18.28 -8.62 6.57
C ALA A 202 -17.31 -8.61 7.78
N PRO A 203 -17.71 -8.16 8.99
CA PRO A 203 -16.84 -8.10 10.18
C PRO A 203 -16.14 -9.43 10.51
N GLN A 204 -16.80 -10.55 10.22
CA GLN A 204 -16.24 -11.90 10.37
C GLN A 204 -15.03 -12.22 9.45
N ILE A 205 -14.77 -11.39 8.43
CA ILE A 205 -13.62 -11.53 7.52
C ILE A 205 -12.33 -11.03 8.20
N LEU A 206 -12.43 -10.01 9.06
CA LEU A 206 -11.34 -9.47 9.86
C LEU A 206 -11.77 -9.39 11.34
N PRO A 207 -11.76 -10.52 12.07
CA PRO A 207 -12.18 -10.58 13.47
C PRO A 207 -11.41 -9.65 14.40
#